data_AF-A0A6J4T7V5-F1
#
_entry.id   AF-A0A6J4T7V5-F1
#
_cell.length_a   1.000
_cell.length_b   1.000
_cell.length_c   1.000
_cell.angle_alpha   90.00
_cell.angle_beta   90.00
_cell.angle_gamma   90.00
#
_symmetry.space_group_name_H-M   'P 1'
#
loop_
_entity.id
_entity.type
_entity.pdbx_description
1 polymer ?
#
loop_
_entity_poly.entity_id
_entity_poly.type
_entity_poly.pdbx_seq_one_letter_code
_entity_poly.pdbx_strand_id
1 'polypeptide(L)'
;EAYTRALLLFLHATVRSGRGVEVFAFGTRLTRLTPELMSRDPEQALARAAVRVVDWASGTRIGASLKAYNDSWGRRALTRGAVVLVVSDGWESEDHELVGREMARLHRAAYAVVWVNPAKGGTDYEPLAAGMQAALPSIDRFVAGHNVASLEALAGLLARIERRHEA
;
A
#
# COMPACT_ATOMS: atom_id res chain seq x y z
N GLU A 1 5.10 -10.73 12.66
CA GLU A 1 5.46 -11.84 11.76
C GLU A 1 4.25 -12.46 11.04
N ALA A 2 3.23 -12.96 11.76
CA ALA A 2 2.04 -13.59 11.14
C ALA A 2 1.19 -12.66 10.24
N TYR A 3 1.00 -11.39 10.64
CA TYR A 3 0.23 -10.42 9.85
C TYR A 3 0.89 -10.09 8.50
N THR A 4 2.20 -9.81 8.49
CA THR A 4 2.96 -9.53 7.28
C THR A 4 2.85 -10.67 6.28
N ARG A 5 2.94 -11.92 6.76
CA ARG A 5 2.76 -13.11 5.92
C ARG A 5 1.35 -13.19 5.33
N ALA A 6 0.31 -12.97 6.13
CA ALA A 6 -1.08 -12.96 5.67
C ALA A 6 -1.32 -11.87 4.60
N LEU A 7 -0.76 -10.67 4.80
CA LEU A 7 -0.83 -9.59 3.82
C LEU A 7 -0.12 -9.96 2.50
N LEU A 8 1.07 -10.55 2.55
CA LEU A 8 1.79 -10.98 1.35
C LEU A 8 1.03 -12.08 0.59
N LEU A 9 0.39 -13.01 1.30
CA LEU A 9 -0.48 -14.02 0.68
C LEU A 9 -1.72 -13.39 0.03
N PHE A 10 -2.33 -12.40 0.68
CA PHE A 10 -3.43 -11.63 0.11
C PHE A 10 -3.00 -10.90 -1.17
N LEU A 11 -1.85 -10.23 -1.16
CA LEU A 11 -1.29 -9.55 -2.33
C LEU A 11 -0.96 -10.53 -3.46
N HIS A 12 -0.37 -11.68 -3.14
CA HIS A 12 -0.12 -12.75 -4.09
C HIS A 12 -1.40 -13.23 -4.77
N ALA A 13 -2.44 -13.55 -4.00
CA ALA A 13 -3.74 -13.96 -4.52
C ALA A 13 -4.37 -12.87 -5.41
N THR A 14 -4.24 -11.61 -5.00
CA THR A 14 -4.77 -10.45 -5.72
C THR A 14 -4.06 -10.25 -7.07
N VAL A 15 -2.73 -10.31 -7.10
CA VAL A 15 -1.93 -10.27 -8.34
C VAL A 15 -2.34 -11.40 -9.29
N ARG A 16 -2.55 -12.60 -8.75
CA ARG A 16 -2.92 -13.79 -9.52
C ARG A 16 -4.35 -13.78 -10.05
N SER A 17 -5.22 -12.90 -9.55
CA SER A 17 -6.57 -12.72 -10.08
C SER A 17 -6.61 -12.17 -11.51
N GLY A 18 -5.48 -11.64 -12.02
CA GLY A 18 -5.35 -11.16 -13.40
C GLY A 18 -5.86 -9.74 -13.66
N ARG A 19 -6.30 -9.03 -12.61
CA ARG A 19 -6.90 -7.68 -12.71
C ARG A 19 -5.92 -6.51 -12.92
N GLY A 20 -4.73 -6.76 -13.49
CA GLY A 20 -3.74 -5.69 -13.73
C GLY A 20 -3.19 -5.07 -12.44
N VAL A 21 -2.95 -5.88 -11.42
CA VAL A 21 -2.50 -5.43 -10.10
C VAL A 21 -0.99 -5.24 -10.08
N GLU A 22 -0.56 -4.10 -9.54
CA GLU A 22 0.84 -3.76 -9.36
C GLU A 22 1.18 -3.62 -7.87
N VAL A 23 2.22 -4.31 -7.43
CA VAL A 23 2.63 -4.35 -6.02
C VAL A 23 4.02 -3.77 -5.86
N PHE A 24 4.16 -2.91 -4.86
CA PHE A 24 5.43 -2.31 -4.47
C PHE A 24 5.64 -2.48 -2.97
N ALA A 25 6.88 -2.70 -2.58
CA ALA A 25 7.33 -2.51 -1.21
C ALA A 25 8.11 -1.20 -1.11
N PHE A 26 7.89 -0.45 -0.04
CA PHE A 26 8.63 0.75 0.26
C PHE A 26 9.18 0.70 1.68
N GLY A 27 10.47 1.02 1.80
CA GLY A 27 11.21 1.14 3.06
C GLY A 27 12.20 2.30 2.93
N THR A 28 13.49 2.01 2.83
CA THR A 28 14.52 2.99 2.43
C THR A 28 14.56 3.25 0.92
N ARG A 29 13.97 2.35 0.12
CA ARG A 29 13.77 2.48 -1.33
C ARG A 29 12.44 1.86 -1.77
N LEU A 30 11.98 2.24 -2.96
CA LEU A 30 10.81 1.65 -3.62
C LEU A 30 11.23 0.46 -4.48
N THR A 31 10.63 -0.71 -4.24
CA THR A 31 10.89 -1.95 -4.99
C THR A 31 9.59 -2.49 -5.56
N ARG A 32 9.52 -2.68 -6.88
CA ARG A 32 8.37 -3.36 -7.51
C ARG A 32 8.48 -4.87 -7.25
N LEU A 33 7.39 -5.46 -6.75
CA LEU A 33 7.29 -6.88 -6.37
C LEU A 33 6.34 -7.69 -7.24
N THR A 34 5.61 -7.06 -8.17
CA THR A 34 4.68 -7.75 -9.08
C THR A 34 5.32 -8.97 -9.76
N PRO A 35 6.53 -8.88 -10.36
CA PRO A 35 7.15 -10.04 -11.00
C PRO A 35 7.38 -11.22 -10.05
N GLU A 36 7.80 -10.94 -8.82
CA GLU A 36 8.10 -11.93 -7.81
C GLU A 36 6.83 -12.63 -7.30
N LEU A 37 5.72 -11.89 -7.22
CA LEU A 37 4.41 -12.38 -6.76
C LEU A 37 3.62 -13.15 -7.83
N MET A 38 4.03 -13.11 -9.10
CA MET A 38 3.33 -13.79 -10.21
C MET A 38 3.45 -15.32 -10.24
N SER A 39 4.27 -15.92 -9.37
CA SER A 39 4.42 -17.38 -9.30
C SER A 39 3.12 -18.12 -9.01
N ARG A 40 3.11 -19.41 -9.35
CA ARG A 40 2.00 -20.30 -9.00
C ARG A 40 2.02 -20.74 -7.55
N ASP A 41 3.23 -20.96 -7.04
CA ASP A 41 3.47 -21.39 -5.67
C ASP A 41 3.58 -20.15 -4.75
N PRO A 42 2.75 -20.07 -3.69
CA PRO A 42 2.76 -18.96 -2.74
C PRO A 42 4.04 -18.91 -1.90
N GLU A 43 4.59 -20.05 -1.48
CA GLU A 43 5.84 -20.07 -0.70
C GLU A 43 7.00 -19.53 -1.54
N GLN A 44 7.08 -19.94 -2.81
CA GLN A 44 8.09 -19.42 -3.71
C GLN A 44 7.90 -17.92 -4.00
N ALA A 45 6.64 -17.45 -4.08
CA ALA A 45 6.33 -16.03 -4.24
C ALA A 45 6.83 -15.20 -3.05
N LEU A 46 6.50 -15.64 -1.84
CA LEU A 46 6.94 -15.00 -0.61
C LEU A 46 8.46 -15.04 -0.46
N ALA A 47 9.11 -16.18 -0.74
CA ALA A 47 10.56 -16.30 -0.68
C ALA A 47 11.26 -15.33 -1.66
N ARG A 48 10.79 -15.22 -2.91
CA ARG A 48 11.36 -14.26 -3.87
C ARG A 48 11.12 -12.81 -3.47
N ALA A 49 9.93 -12.49 -2.94
CA ALA A 49 9.64 -11.15 -2.44
C ALA A 49 10.54 -10.78 -1.26
N ALA A 50 10.77 -11.70 -0.32
CA ALA A 50 11.63 -11.51 0.84
C ALA A 50 13.09 -11.21 0.44
N VAL A 51 13.63 -11.91 -0.57
CA VAL A 51 15.00 -11.64 -1.08
C VAL A 51 15.13 -10.24 -1.68
N ARG A 52 14.05 -9.69 -2.23
CA ARG A 52 14.08 -8.40 -2.95
C ARG A 52 13.91 -7.20 -2.02
N VAL A 53 13.15 -7.37 -0.94
CA VAL A 53 12.95 -6.34 0.08
C VAL A 53 13.99 -6.55 1.18
N VAL A 54 15.12 -5.85 1.05
CA VAL A 54 16.27 -6.02 1.95
C VAL A 54 16.12 -5.17 3.23
N ASP A 55 15.23 -4.18 3.22
CA ASP A 55 15.25 -3.04 4.16
C ASP A 55 14.07 -3.03 5.14
N TRP A 56 13.47 -4.18 5.48
CA TRP A 56 12.25 -4.27 6.31
C TRP A 56 12.33 -3.55 7.67
N ALA A 57 13.52 -3.27 8.20
CA ALA A 57 13.73 -2.68 9.52
C ALA A 57 14.61 -1.41 9.53
N SER A 58 15.01 -0.89 8.37
CA SER A 58 16.00 0.22 8.26
C SER A 58 15.37 1.63 8.27
N GLY A 59 14.13 1.75 8.75
CA GLY A 59 13.33 2.98 8.63
C GLY A 59 12.43 2.99 7.39
N THR A 60 11.52 3.95 7.32
CA THR A 60 10.56 4.08 6.22
C THR A 60 10.59 5.51 5.71
N ARG A 61 10.94 5.67 4.43
CA ARG A 61 10.93 6.95 3.71
C ARG A 61 9.69 6.99 2.82
N ILE A 62 8.54 7.25 3.44
CA ILE A 62 7.24 7.27 2.77
C ILE A 62 7.26 8.35 1.67
N GLY A 63 7.69 9.57 2.01
CA GLY A 63 7.69 10.70 1.08
C GLY A 63 8.56 10.44 -0.15
N ALA A 64 9.80 9.99 0.07
CA ALA A 64 10.72 9.66 -1.02
C ALA A 64 10.21 8.49 -1.89
N SER A 65 9.57 7.49 -1.28
CA SER A 65 9.02 6.34 -2.00
C SER A 65 7.81 6.72 -2.85
N LEU A 66 6.91 7.55 -2.31
CA LEU A 66 5.77 8.11 -3.07
C LEU A 66 6.25 8.97 -4.23
N LYS A 67 7.26 9.81 -4.01
CA LYS A 67 7.89 10.60 -5.07
C LYS A 67 8.43 9.70 -6.19
N ALA A 68 9.24 8.71 -5.82
CA ALA A 68 9.81 7.75 -6.77
C ALA A 68 8.73 7.01 -7.56
N TYR A 69 7.63 6.63 -6.89
CA TYR A 69 6.47 6.01 -7.52
C TYR A 69 5.79 6.95 -8.52
N ASN A 70 5.43 8.16 -8.08
CA ASN A 70 4.75 9.15 -8.93
C ASN A 70 5.59 9.54 -10.16
N ASP A 71 6.90 9.68 -9.99
CA ASP A 71 7.81 10.06 -11.08
C ASP A 71 8.02 8.92 -12.08
N SER A 72 8.14 7.68 -11.61
CA SER A 72 8.47 6.53 -12.48
C SER A 72 7.24 5.84 -13.07
N TRP A 73 6.16 5.75 -12.29
CA TRP A 73 4.99 4.91 -12.58
C TRP A 73 3.71 5.73 -12.76
N GLY A 74 3.58 6.85 -12.06
CA GLY A 74 2.50 7.82 -12.33
C GLY A 74 2.53 8.33 -13.78
N ARG A 75 3.72 8.59 -14.32
CA ARG A 75 3.92 8.96 -15.74
C ARG A 75 3.58 7.84 -16.73
N ARG A 76 3.59 6.58 -16.30
CA ARG A 76 3.25 5.40 -17.13
C ARG A 76 1.76 5.05 -17.07
N ALA A 77 0.94 5.96 -16.54
CA ALA A 77 -0.50 5.81 -16.36
C ALA A 77 -0.93 4.63 -15.45
N LEU A 78 -0.02 4.01 -14.68
CA LEU A 78 -0.40 2.94 -13.75
C LEU A 78 -1.34 3.41 -12.64
N THR A 79 -1.26 4.68 -12.26
CA THR A 79 -2.05 5.25 -11.18
C THR A 79 -3.42 5.73 -11.68
N ARG A 80 -3.54 6.08 -12.96
CA ARG A 80 -4.74 6.73 -13.49
C ARG A 80 -5.92 5.75 -13.46
N GLY A 81 -6.95 6.09 -12.70
CA GLY A 81 -8.14 5.24 -12.55
C GLY A 81 -7.93 4.03 -11.63
N ALA A 82 -6.75 3.86 -11.03
CA ALA A 82 -6.46 2.76 -10.13
C ALA A 82 -6.99 3.06 -8.72
N VAL A 83 -7.38 2.00 -8.00
CA VAL A 83 -7.49 2.03 -6.54
C VAL A 83 -6.09 1.81 -5.97
N VAL A 84 -5.56 2.81 -5.27
CA VAL A 84 -4.24 2.72 -4.65
C VAL A 84 -4.38 2.30 -3.20
N LEU A 85 -3.78 1.17 -2.86
CA LEU A 85 -3.71 0.64 -1.50
C LEU A 85 -2.35 0.96 -0.88
N VAL A 86 -2.34 1.74 0.20
CA VAL A 86 -1.14 2.00 1.00
C VAL A 86 -1.25 1.25 2.32
N VAL A 87 -0.26 0.42 2.65
CA VAL A 87 -0.21 -0.30 3.93
C VAL A 87 0.98 0.20 4.73
N SER A 88 0.73 0.99 5.77
CA SER A 88 1.76 1.60 6.62
C SER A 88 1.13 2.14 7.90
N ASP A 89 1.92 2.21 8.98
CA ASP A 89 1.55 2.90 10.21
C ASP A 89 1.66 4.44 10.11
N GLY A 90 2.25 4.95 9.02
CA GLY A 90 2.41 6.38 8.74
C GLY A 90 3.62 7.02 9.40
N TRP A 91 4.57 6.22 9.91
CA TRP A 91 5.81 6.73 10.47
C TRP A 91 6.74 7.24 9.36
N GLU A 92 7.06 8.53 9.39
CA GLU A 92 8.03 9.19 8.50
C GLU A 92 9.05 9.93 9.36
N SER A 93 10.33 9.62 9.17
CA SER A 93 11.42 10.20 9.96
C SER A 93 12.15 11.34 9.25
N GLU A 94 11.88 11.57 7.97
CA GLU A 94 12.53 12.62 7.17
C GLU A 94 11.56 13.79 6.91
N ASP A 95 11.20 14.05 5.66
CA ASP A 95 10.34 15.18 5.26
C ASP A 95 8.87 14.74 5.19
N HIS A 96 8.10 15.04 6.24
CA HIS A 96 6.65 14.78 6.25
C HIS A 96 5.88 15.70 5.29
N GLU A 97 6.39 16.89 4.93
CA GLU A 97 5.74 17.74 3.93
C GLU A 97 5.83 17.10 2.54
N LEU A 98 6.92 16.38 2.24
CA LEU A 98 7.02 15.57 1.03
C LEU A 98 5.94 14.49 0.98
N VAL A 99 5.61 13.85 2.11
CA VAL A 99 4.50 12.88 2.18
C VAL A 99 3.21 13.54 1.73
N GLY A 100 2.85 14.69 2.31
CA GLY A 100 1.61 15.40 1.96
C GLY A 100 1.56 15.82 0.49
N ARG A 101 2.65 16.38 -0.04
CA ARG A 101 2.75 16.79 -1.45
C ARG A 101 2.57 15.62 -2.43
N GLU A 102 3.27 14.52 -2.19
CA GLU A 102 3.24 13.36 -3.08
C GLU A 102 1.96 12.54 -2.91
N MET A 103 1.36 12.49 -1.71
CA MET A 103 0.03 11.94 -1.50
C MET A 103 -1.04 12.74 -2.24
N ALA A 104 -0.98 14.07 -2.21
CA ALA A 104 -1.92 14.91 -2.96
C ALA A 104 -1.79 14.68 -4.48
N ARG A 105 -0.56 14.48 -4.97
CA ARG A 105 -0.31 14.15 -6.38
C ARG A 105 -0.82 12.76 -6.75
N LEU A 106 -0.63 11.78 -5.88
CA LEU A 106 -1.14 10.41 -6.02
C LEU A 106 -2.67 10.42 -6.05
N HIS A 107 -3.32 11.09 -5.10
CA HIS A 107 -4.78 11.18 -4.96
C HIS A 107 -5.44 11.77 -6.19
N ARG A 108 -4.90 12.86 -6.76
CA ARG A 108 -5.42 13.46 -8.00
C ARG A 108 -5.37 12.52 -9.21
N ALA A 109 -4.46 11.57 -9.23
CA ALA A 109 -4.31 10.61 -10.32
C ALA A 109 -5.13 9.33 -10.08
N ALA A 110 -5.19 8.88 -8.83
CA ALA A 110 -5.90 7.68 -8.42
C ALA A 110 -7.42 7.87 -8.56
N TYR A 111 -8.14 6.76 -8.71
CA TYR A 111 -9.58 6.75 -8.54
C TYR A 111 -9.95 6.85 -7.06
N ALA A 112 -9.24 6.12 -6.21
CA ALA A 112 -9.39 6.16 -4.77
C ALA A 112 -8.08 5.75 -4.09
N VAL A 113 -7.78 6.38 -2.95
CA VAL A 113 -6.67 6.04 -2.08
C VAL A 113 -7.21 5.40 -0.80
N VAL A 114 -6.86 4.14 -0.58
CA VAL A 114 -7.18 3.37 0.62
C VAL A 114 -5.91 3.22 1.44
N TRP A 115 -5.93 3.69 2.69
CA TRP A 115 -4.83 3.52 3.61
C TRP A 115 -5.20 2.50 4.69
N VAL A 116 -4.42 1.43 4.76
CA VAL A 116 -4.53 0.34 5.74
C VAL A 116 -3.47 0.56 6.80
N ASN A 117 -3.90 0.91 8.00
CA ASN A 117 -2.99 1.14 9.12
C ASN A 117 -3.00 -0.05 10.09
N PRO A 118 -1.88 -0.74 10.31
CA PRO A 118 -1.80 -1.88 11.22
C PRO A 118 -1.88 -1.47 12.70
N ALA A 119 -1.51 -0.23 13.06
CA ALA A 119 -1.63 0.26 14.43
C ALA A 119 -3.07 0.69 14.78
N LYS A 120 -3.93 0.91 13.78
CA LYS A 120 -5.33 1.36 13.97
C LYS A 120 -6.24 0.35 14.69
N GLY A 121 -5.78 -0.88 14.92
CA GLY A 121 -6.55 -1.90 15.65
C GLY A 121 -6.75 -1.63 17.14
N GLY A 122 -5.92 -0.75 17.73
CA GLY A 122 -6.07 -0.36 19.14
C GLY A 122 -7.27 0.55 19.37
N THR A 123 -7.96 0.38 20.49
CA THR A 123 -9.11 1.20 20.91
C THR A 123 -8.78 2.69 21.02
N ASP A 124 -7.52 3.00 21.33
CA ASP A 124 -7.04 4.37 21.58
C ASP A 124 -6.12 4.88 20.46
N TYR A 125 -6.22 4.29 19.25
CA TYR A 125 -5.36 4.71 18.15
C TYR A 125 -5.70 6.12 17.67
N GLU A 126 -4.68 6.99 17.69
CA GLU A 126 -4.70 8.29 17.05
C GLU A 126 -3.60 8.40 15.97
N PRO A 127 -3.89 8.99 14.80
CA PRO A 127 -2.93 9.16 13.72
C PRO A 127 -1.97 10.34 13.98
N LEU A 128 -1.19 10.26 15.07
CA LEU A 128 -0.33 11.35 15.53
C LEU A 128 1.02 11.41 14.81
N ALA A 129 1.43 10.34 14.12
CA ALA A 129 2.66 10.35 13.34
C ALA A 129 2.61 11.45 12.27
N ALA A 130 3.66 12.27 12.17
CA ALA A 130 3.67 13.42 11.26
C ALA A 130 3.43 13.02 9.79
N GLY A 131 4.02 11.90 9.34
CA GLY A 131 3.77 11.34 8.02
C GLY A 131 2.30 10.94 7.82
N MET A 132 1.68 10.32 8.83
CA MET A 132 0.25 9.99 8.81
C MET A 132 -0.59 11.27 8.71
N GLN A 133 -0.34 12.27 9.57
CA GLN A 133 -1.06 13.54 9.54
C GLN A 133 -0.97 14.23 8.17
N ALA A 134 0.22 14.24 7.57
CA ALA A 134 0.42 14.80 6.24
C ALA A 134 -0.31 14.03 5.13
N ALA A 135 -0.42 12.70 5.26
CA ALA A 135 -1.12 11.86 4.30
C ALA A 135 -2.65 11.94 4.40
N LEU A 136 -3.20 12.10 5.62
CA LEU A 136 -4.64 12.04 5.92
C LEU A 136 -5.55 12.83 4.96
N PRO A 137 -5.25 14.08 4.57
CA PRO A 137 -6.11 14.86 3.68
C PRO A 137 -6.31 14.24 2.28
N SER A 138 -5.43 13.31 1.88
CA SER A 138 -5.42 12.67 0.56
C SER A 138 -5.85 11.20 0.62
N ILE A 139 -6.47 10.76 1.71
CA ILE A 139 -6.93 9.39 1.92
C ILE A 139 -8.45 9.35 1.86
N ASP A 140 -9.00 8.61 0.90
CA ASP A 140 -10.46 8.45 0.77
C ASP A 140 -11.02 7.46 1.78
N ARG A 141 -10.25 6.42 2.13
CA ARG A 141 -10.66 5.38 3.09
C ARG A 141 -9.50 5.04 4.02
N PHE A 142 -9.70 5.24 5.31
CA PHE A 142 -8.71 4.91 6.34
C PHE A 142 -9.20 3.73 7.19
N VAL A 143 -8.57 2.57 7.04
CA VAL A 143 -9.03 1.30 7.62
C VAL A 143 -7.96 0.64 8.48
N ALA A 144 -8.40 -0.18 9.43
CA ALA A 144 -7.50 -1.00 10.22
C ALA A 144 -6.99 -2.19 9.38
N GLY A 145 -5.75 -2.61 9.61
CA GLY A 145 -5.16 -3.80 8.99
C GLY A 145 -4.28 -4.54 9.96
N HIS A 146 -4.85 -5.17 10.97
CA HIS A 146 -4.06 -5.77 12.06
C HIS A 146 -4.37 -7.25 12.28
N ASN A 147 -5.33 -7.81 11.53
CA ASN A 147 -5.72 -9.21 11.63
C ASN A 147 -6.37 -9.72 10.33
N VAL A 148 -6.69 -11.01 10.27
CA VAL A 148 -7.32 -11.66 9.10
C VAL A 148 -8.70 -11.05 8.80
N ALA A 149 -9.52 -10.76 9.81
CA ALA A 149 -10.82 -10.13 9.61
C ALA A 149 -10.71 -8.74 8.95
N SER A 150 -9.62 -8.02 9.21
CA SER A 150 -9.31 -6.75 8.55
C SER A 150 -8.98 -6.94 7.07
N LEU A 151 -8.32 -8.04 6.70
CA LEU A 151 -8.05 -8.39 5.29
C LEU A 151 -9.34 -8.77 4.55
N GLU A 152 -10.25 -9.51 5.19
CA GLU A 152 -11.58 -9.81 4.62
C GLU A 152 -12.42 -8.55 4.42
N ALA A 153 -12.44 -7.67 5.43
CA ALA A 153 -13.12 -6.38 5.34
C ALA A 153 -12.53 -5.50 4.22
N LEU A 154 -11.20 -5.53 4.06
CA LEU A 154 -10.50 -4.86 2.96
C LEU A 154 -10.91 -5.42 1.60
N ALA A 155 -10.96 -6.75 1.44
CA ALA A 155 -11.42 -7.38 0.20
C ALA A 155 -12.85 -6.94 -0.16
N GLY A 156 -13.76 -6.93 0.82
CA GLY A 156 -15.13 -6.47 0.63
C GLY A 156 -15.25 -4.96 0.37
N LEU A 157 -14.34 -4.14 0.89
CA LEU A 157 -14.24 -2.72 0.56
C LEU A 157 -13.81 -2.53 -0.90
N LEU A 158 -12.73 -3.17 -1.32
CA LEU A 158 -12.18 -3.06 -2.67
C LEU A 158 -13.19 -3.51 -3.73
N ALA A 159 -13.86 -4.65 -3.51
CA ALA A 159 -14.89 -5.15 -4.42
C ALA A 159 -16.10 -4.19 -4.57
N ARG A 160 -16.41 -3.38 -3.55
CA ARG A 160 -17.48 -2.36 -3.64
C ARG A 160 -17.04 -1.12 -4.41
N ILE A 161 -15.76 -0.75 -4.27
CA ILE A 161 -15.18 0.37 -5.02
C ILE A 161 -15.18 0.04 -6.52
N GLU A 162 -14.79 -1.20 -6.88
CA GLU A 162 -14.84 -1.68 -8.27
C GLU A 162 -16.26 -1.70 -8.85
N ARG A 163 -17.26 -2.24 -8.12
CA ARG A 163 -18.64 -2.33 -8.64
C ARG A 163 -19.31 -0.99 -8.93
N ARG A 164 -18.94 0.08 -8.23
CA ARG A 164 -19.45 1.44 -8.54
C ARG A 164 -18.96 1.98 -9.89
N HIS A 165 -17.99 1.31 -10.51
CA HIS A 165 -17.41 1.70 -11.78
C HIS A 165 -17.93 0.86 -12.96
N GLU A 166 -18.55 -0.29 -12.71
CA GLU A 166 -19.18 -1.12 -13.75
C GLU A 166 -20.63 -0.68 -14.07
N ALA A 167 -21.26 0.10 -13.19
CA ALA A 167 -22.63 0.62 -13.30
C ALA A 167 -22.65 2.07 -13.79
#